data_AF-A0A062IF41-F1
#
_entry.id   AF-A0A062IF41-F1
#
_cell.length_a   1.000
_cell.length_b   1.000
_cell.length_c   1.000
_cell.angle_alpha   90.00
_cell.angle_beta   90.00
_cell.angle_gamma   90.00
#
_symmetry.space_group_name_H-M   'P 1'
#
loop_
_entity.id
_entity.type
_entity.pdbx_description
1 polymer ?
#
loop_
_entity_poly.entity_id
_entity_poly.type
_entity_poly.pdbx_seq_one_letter_code
_entity_poly.pdbx_strand_id
1 'polypeptide(L)'
;MIKLANQRAALIAGVEDFKKASMELWFVPDLAASYKNRNFFSYSIIDDDQVFFMIEQARQLWEFWNKAKANAVPKGSILVTESEIDTFWQDDEEPENCVNKESDFNNLGDCLDIEDITSITKHRVAYLTANKVYGTWVTKLEAGQLKKNYFFVGSQEECEKIVETNKSLYQSRSGAHQ
;
A
#
# COMPACT_ATOMS: atom_id res chain seq x y z
N MET A 1 -25.67 10.54 -32.45
CA MET A 1 -26.49 11.47 -31.63
C MET A 1 -26.60 11.07 -30.16
N ILE A 2 -26.93 9.83 -29.79
CA ILE A 2 -27.09 9.41 -28.37
C ILE A 2 -25.80 9.55 -27.53
N LYS A 3 -24.62 9.24 -28.10
CA LYS A 3 -23.33 9.37 -27.40
C LYS A 3 -22.98 10.83 -27.03
N LEU A 4 -23.17 11.77 -27.96
CA LEU A 4 -22.93 13.21 -27.73
C LEU A 4 -23.87 13.78 -26.66
N ALA A 5 -25.16 13.41 -26.70
CA ALA A 5 -26.14 13.86 -25.70
C ALA A 5 -25.77 13.38 -24.28
N ASN A 6 -25.27 12.14 -24.16
CA ASN A 6 -24.83 11.58 -22.88
C ASN A 6 -23.55 12.25 -22.37
N GLN A 7 -22.60 12.59 -23.26
CA GLN A 7 -21.38 13.33 -22.91
C GLN A 7 -21.71 14.73 -22.40
N ARG A 8 -22.60 15.44 -23.10
CA ARG A 8 -23.06 16.77 -22.67
C ARG A 8 -23.79 16.74 -21.34
N ALA A 9 -24.63 15.73 -21.10
CA ALA A 9 -25.31 15.55 -19.82
C ALA A 9 -24.31 15.29 -18.67
N ALA A 10 -23.29 14.47 -18.92
CA ALA A 10 -22.23 14.20 -17.95
C ALA A 10 -21.40 15.46 -17.62
N LEU A 11 -21.12 16.31 -18.62
CA LEU A 11 -20.43 17.59 -18.42
C LEU A 11 -21.27 18.55 -17.59
N ILE A 12 -22.57 18.66 -17.87
CA ILE A 12 -23.49 19.49 -17.08
C ILE A 12 -23.52 19.01 -15.62
N ALA A 13 -23.65 17.70 -15.40
CA ALA A 13 -23.61 17.13 -14.06
C ALA A 13 -22.27 17.44 -13.34
N GLY A 14 -21.14 17.28 -14.05
CA GLY A 14 -19.83 17.60 -13.51
C GLY A 14 -19.65 19.08 -13.16
N VAL A 15 -20.26 19.99 -13.92
CA VAL A 15 -20.28 21.43 -13.61
C VAL A 15 -21.11 21.71 -12.35
N GLU A 16 -22.24 21.02 -12.15
CA GLU A 16 -23.04 21.18 -10.93
C GLU A 16 -22.32 20.66 -9.68
N ASP A 17 -21.61 19.54 -9.79
CA ASP A 17 -20.79 19.03 -8.67
C ASP A 17 -19.63 19.98 -8.35
N PHE A 18 -18.97 20.51 -9.38
CA PHE A 18 -17.96 21.55 -9.23
C PHE A 18 -18.49 22.79 -8.50
N LYS A 19 -19.67 23.29 -8.89
CA LYS A 19 -20.28 24.45 -8.24
C LYS A 19 -20.52 24.15 -6.75
N LYS A 20 -21.04 22.98 -6.41
CA LYS A 20 -21.32 22.60 -5.02
C LYS A 20 -20.06 22.61 -4.16
N ALA A 21 -19.00 21.87 -4.51
CA ALA A 21 -17.84 21.88 -3.61
C ALA A 21 -16.95 23.12 -3.77
N SER A 22 -17.12 23.92 -4.84
CA SER A 22 -16.51 25.26 -4.88
C SER A 22 -17.14 26.16 -3.82
N MET A 23 -18.45 26.05 -3.60
CA MET A 23 -19.17 26.81 -2.56
C MET A 23 -18.82 26.38 -1.13
N GLU A 24 -18.14 25.25 -0.93
CA GLU A 24 -17.60 24.84 0.38
C GLU A 24 -16.29 25.59 0.73
N LEU A 25 -15.62 26.20 -0.25
CA LEU A 25 -14.43 27.01 0.00
C LEU A 25 -14.81 28.32 0.69
N TRP A 26 -14.03 28.70 1.71
CA TRP A 26 -14.37 29.82 2.60
C TRP A 26 -14.65 31.16 1.91
N PHE A 27 -14.01 31.46 0.77
CA PHE A 27 -14.12 32.75 0.09
C PHE A 27 -15.09 32.74 -1.10
N VAL A 28 -15.47 31.56 -1.61
CA VAL A 28 -16.23 31.45 -2.87
C VAL A 28 -17.67 31.93 -2.73
N PRO A 29 -18.40 31.69 -1.61
CA PRO A 29 -19.72 32.28 -1.41
C PRO A 29 -19.72 33.81 -1.47
N ASP A 30 -18.79 34.45 -0.77
CA ASP A 30 -18.66 35.92 -0.75
C ASP A 30 -18.24 36.45 -2.13
N LEU A 31 -17.29 35.77 -2.77
CA LEU A 31 -16.87 36.10 -4.13
C LEU A 31 -18.05 36.01 -5.10
N ALA A 32 -18.84 34.93 -5.05
CA ALA A 32 -20.01 34.76 -5.91
C ALA A 32 -21.06 35.84 -5.65
N ALA A 33 -21.32 36.17 -4.39
CA ALA A 33 -22.25 37.24 -3.99
C ALA A 33 -21.81 38.64 -4.45
N SER A 34 -20.51 38.86 -4.65
CA SER A 34 -19.99 40.14 -5.17
C SER A 34 -20.43 40.44 -6.61
N TYR A 35 -20.84 39.42 -7.37
CA TYR A 35 -21.31 39.57 -8.75
C TYR A 35 -22.81 39.86 -8.80
N LYS A 36 -23.17 41.15 -8.79
CA LYS A 36 -24.59 41.60 -8.77
C LYS A 36 -25.32 41.51 -10.10
N ASN A 37 -24.59 41.65 -11.21
CA ASN A 37 -25.17 41.77 -12.57
C ASN A 37 -25.02 40.50 -13.42
N ARG A 38 -24.34 39.47 -12.90
CA ARG A 38 -24.05 38.23 -13.63
C ARG A 38 -23.87 37.07 -12.65
N ASN A 39 -24.21 35.87 -13.08
CA ASN A 39 -23.95 34.66 -12.29
C ASN A 39 -22.45 34.34 -12.32
N PHE A 40 -21.84 34.14 -11.15
CA PHE A 40 -20.43 33.83 -11.02
C PHE A 40 -20.01 32.58 -11.81
N PHE A 41 -20.84 31.54 -11.77
CA PHE A 41 -20.60 30.27 -12.46
C PHE A 41 -21.30 30.20 -13.83
N SER A 42 -21.52 31.34 -14.48
CA SER A 42 -22.08 31.37 -15.84
C SER A 42 -21.14 30.66 -16.81
N TYR A 43 -21.68 29.72 -17.59
CA TYR A 43 -20.92 28.89 -18.51
C TYR A 43 -21.71 28.55 -19.78
N SER A 44 -20.99 28.22 -20.85
CA SER A 44 -21.51 27.62 -22.07
C SER A 44 -20.73 26.35 -22.41
N ILE A 45 -21.37 25.39 -23.06
CA ILE A 45 -20.68 24.22 -23.65
C ILE A 45 -20.48 24.54 -25.13
N ILE A 46 -19.22 24.58 -25.56
CA ILE A 46 -18.81 24.85 -26.95
C ILE A 46 -18.80 23.53 -27.75
N ASP A 47 -18.80 23.60 -29.08
CA ASP A 47 -18.91 22.49 -30.03
C ASP A 47 -17.91 21.32 -29.80
N ASP A 48 -16.80 21.56 -29.08
CA ASP A 48 -15.82 20.53 -28.70
C ASP A 48 -16.12 19.85 -27.33
N ASP A 49 -17.35 19.95 -26.82
CA ASP A 49 -17.76 19.44 -25.50
C ASP A 49 -16.91 20.03 -24.35
N GLN A 50 -16.41 21.25 -24.54
CA GLN A 50 -15.64 21.97 -23.54
C GLN A 50 -16.52 22.94 -22.77
N VAL A 51 -16.34 22.96 -21.44
CA VAL A 51 -16.99 23.92 -20.56
C VAL A 51 -16.23 25.24 -20.61
N PHE A 52 -16.88 26.27 -21.14
CA PHE A 52 -16.36 27.63 -21.17
C PHE A 52 -17.06 28.48 -20.11
N PHE A 53 -16.29 28.95 -19.13
CA PHE A 53 -16.81 29.87 -18.11
C PHE A 53 -16.66 31.32 -18.59
N MET A 54 -17.73 32.10 -18.42
CA MET A 54 -17.77 33.52 -18.78
C MET A 54 -17.00 34.41 -17.78
N ILE A 55 -16.62 33.85 -16.63
CA ILE A 55 -15.86 34.52 -15.57
C ILE A 55 -14.55 33.77 -15.35
N GLU A 56 -13.45 34.50 -15.45
CA GLU A 56 -12.10 33.95 -15.40
C GLU A 56 -11.79 33.24 -14.08
N GLN A 57 -12.26 33.78 -12.94
CA GLN A 57 -12.07 33.12 -11.64
C GLN A 57 -12.80 31.77 -11.57
N ALA A 58 -14.01 31.66 -12.15
CA ALA A 58 -14.72 30.38 -12.22
C ALA A 58 -14.00 29.39 -13.15
N ARG A 59 -13.43 29.88 -14.27
CA ARG A 59 -12.59 29.09 -15.17
C ARG A 59 -11.35 28.52 -14.46
N GLN A 60 -10.65 29.35 -13.69
CA GLN A 60 -9.47 28.95 -12.91
C GLN A 60 -9.82 27.92 -11.84
N LEU A 61 -10.89 28.14 -11.08
CA LEU A 61 -11.40 27.18 -10.10
C LEU A 61 -11.73 25.83 -10.74
N TRP A 62 -12.34 25.83 -11.93
CA TRP A 62 -12.64 24.62 -12.69
C TRP A 62 -11.39 23.87 -13.13
N GLU A 63 -10.35 24.57 -13.58
CA GLU A 63 -9.06 23.95 -13.93
C GLU A 63 -8.39 23.32 -12.70
N PHE A 64 -8.34 24.04 -11.57
CA PHE A 64 -7.78 23.52 -10.32
C PHE A 64 -8.53 22.27 -9.86
N TRP A 65 -9.86 22.32 -9.90
CA TRP A 65 -10.71 21.19 -9.55
C TRP A 65 -10.41 19.96 -10.41
N ASN A 66 -10.31 20.12 -11.74
CA ASN A 66 -10.03 19.00 -12.63
C ASN A 66 -8.61 18.44 -12.46
N LYS A 67 -7.61 19.29 -12.22
CA LYS A 67 -6.26 18.85 -11.87
C LYS A 67 -6.22 18.10 -10.53
N ALA A 68 -6.98 18.57 -9.54
CA ALA A 68 -7.10 17.88 -8.26
C ALA A 68 -7.77 16.51 -8.40
N LYS A 69 -8.84 16.39 -9.21
CA LYS A 69 -9.48 15.09 -9.53
C LYS A 69 -8.53 14.14 -10.25
N ALA A 70 -7.70 14.63 -11.17
CA ALA A 70 -6.70 13.80 -11.86
C ALA A 70 -5.63 13.25 -10.88
N ASN A 71 -5.37 13.96 -9.79
CA ASN A 71 -4.45 13.56 -8.72
C ASN A 71 -5.17 12.99 -7.49
N ALA A 72 -6.47 12.71 -7.58
CA ALA A 72 -7.23 12.16 -6.45
C ALA A 72 -6.80 10.72 -6.23
N VAL A 73 -5.85 10.53 -5.30
CA VAL A 73 -5.47 9.20 -4.84
C VAL A 73 -6.69 8.59 -4.14
N PRO A 74 -7.12 7.36 -4.48
CA PRO A 74 -8.25 6.73 -3.83
C PRO A 74 -8.13 6.74 -2.30
N LYS A 75 -9.25 6.90 -1.61
CA LYS A 75 -9.26 6.87 -0.13
C LYS A 75 -8.70 5.53 0.35
N GLY A 76 -7.62 5.56 1.12
CA GLY A 76 -6.91 4.35 1.58
C GLY A 76 -5.62 4.03 0.82
N SER A 77 -5.27 4.81 -0.21
CA SER A 77 -3.98 4.68 -0.88
C SER A 77 -2.83 5.25 -0.05
N ILE A 78 -1.67 4.59 -0.14
CA ILE A 78 -0.40 5.02 0.46
C ILE A 78 0.50 5.50 -0.67
N LEU A 79 1.07 6.69 -0.52
CA LEU A 79 2.09 7.18 -1.44
C LEU A 79 3.41 6.50 -1.09
N VAL A 80 3.97 5.75 -2.02
CA VAL A 80 5.30 5.14 -1.90
C VAL A 80 6.21 5.80 -2.92
N THR A 81 7.35 6.30 -2.47
CA THR A 81 8.38 6.86 -3.34
C THR A 81 9.26 5.75 -3.91
N GLU A 82 9.87 5.97 -5.08
CA GLU A 82 10.77 4.98 -5.69
C GLU A 82 11.94 4.57 -4.78
N SER A 83 12.40 5.45 -3.88
CA SER A 83 13.43 5.13 -2.88
C SER A 83 12.98 4.17 -1.78
N GLU A 84 11.67 3.95 -1.63
CA GLU A 84 11.07 3.04 -0.65
C GLU A 84 10.68 1.70 -1.29
N ILE A 85 11.01 1.50 -2.56
CA ILE A 85 10.78 0.24 -3.29
C ILE A 85 12.08 -0.56 -3.30
N ASP A 86 12.06 -1.67 -2.58
CA ASP A 86 13.14 -2.65 -2.61
C ASP A 86 12.96 -3.62 -3.78
N THR A 87 14.08 -4.17 -4.25
CA THR A 87 14.10 -5.18 -5.30
C THR A 87 14.81 -6.43 -4.80
N PHE A 88 14.21 -7.59 -5.03
CA PHE A 88 14.85 -8.88 -4.80
C PHE A 88 14.46 -9.87 -5.89
N TRP A 89 15.25 -10.93 -6.02
CA TRP A 89 15.06 -12.04 -6.93
C TRP A 89 14.84 -13.29 -6.11
N GLN A 90 13.85 -14.08 -6.48
CA GLN A 90 13.44 -15.30 -5.78
C GLN A 90 13.41 -16.43 -6.79
N ASP A 91 13.99 -17.57 -6.43
CA ASP A 91 13.85 -18.81 -7.18
C ASP A 91 12.40 -19.32 -7.01
N ASP A 92 11.74 -19.66 -8.12
CA ASP A 92 10.34 -20.11 -8.09
C ASP A 92 10.19 -21.57 -7.61
N GLU A 93 11.22 -22.40 -7.78
CA GLU A 93 11.25 -23.80 -7.35
C GLU A 93 11.72 -23.93 -5.88
N GLU A 94 12.62 -23.05 -5.46
CA GLU A 94 13.12 -22.94 -4.08
C GLU A 94 12.85 -21.54 -3.48
N PRO A 95 11.62 -21.24 -3.05
CA PRO A 95 11.23 -19.89 -2.62
C PRO A 95 12.00 -19.37 -1.40
N GLU A 96 12.64 -20.23 -0.61
CA GLU A 96 13.56 -19.84 0.45
C GLU A 96 14.88 -19.22 -0.08
N ASN A 97 15.22 -19.48 -1.34
CA ASN A 97 16.41 -18.95 -1.98
C ASN A 97 16.11 -17.60 -2.65
N CYS A 98 16.63 -16.54 -2.07
CA CYS A 98 16.40 -15.19 -2.54
C CYS A 98 17.63 -14.30 -2.37
N VAL A 99 17.80 -13.35 -3.28
CA VAL A 99 18.92 -12.41 -3.30
C VAL A 99 18.42 -11.01 -3.57
N ASN A 100 19.07 -10.01 -2.98
CA ASN A 100 18.71 -8.60 -3.13
C ASN A 100 19.74 -7.80 -3.94
N LYS A 101 20.78 -8.47 -4.45
CA LYS A 101 21.85 -7.88 -5.25
C LYS A 101 22.20 -8.77 -6.41
N GLU A 102 22.53 -8.16 -7.54
CA GLU A 102 22.97 -8.88 -8.74
C GLU A 102 24.32 -9.58 -8.55
N SER A 103 25.16 -9.08 -7.64
CA SER A 103 26.44 -9.72 -7.29
C SER A 103 26.27 -11.12 -6.68
N ASP A 104 25.09 -11.40 -6.13
CA ASP A 104 24.83 -12.59 -5.34
C ASP A 104 24.05 -13.65 -6.14
N PHE A 105 23.86 -13.43 -7.45
CA PHE A 105 23.10 -14.33 -8.33
C PHE A 105 23.64 -15.75 -8.39
N ASN A 106 24.94 -15.95 -8.16
CA ASN A 106 25.50 -17.29 -8.10
C ASN A 106 24.83 -18.14 -7.01
N ASN A 107 24.38 -17.54 -5.90
CA ASN A 107 23.68 -18.26 -4.82
C ASN A 107 22.33 -18.85 -5.28
N LEU A 108 21.68 -18.25 -6.29
CA LEU A 108 20.47 -18.81 -6.89
C LEU A 108 20.77 -20.06 -7.73
N GLY A 109 22.00 -20.19 -8.24
CA GLY A 109 22.43 -21.30 -9.07
C GLY A 109 23.29 -22.34 -8.35
N ASP A 110 23.50 -22.24 -7.04
CA ASP A 110 24.45 -23.06 -6.28
C ASP A 110 24.13 -24.58 -6.35
N CYS A 111 22.87 -24.95 -6.62
CA CYS A 111 22.43 -26.35 -6.71
C CYS A 111 22.01 -26.77 -8.13
N LEU A 112 22.24 -25.93 -9.14
CA LEU A 112 21.86 -26.22 -10.54
C LEU A 112 23.02 -26.84 -11.32
N ASP A 113 22.72 -27.86 -12.13
CA ASP A 113 23.68 -28.39 -13.09
C ASP A 113 23.84 -27.44 -14.30
N ILE A 114 24.92 -27.62 -15.07
CA ILE A 114 25.29 -26.73 -16.19
C ILE A 114 24.18 -26.63 -17.27
N GLU A 115 23.36 -27.68 -17.40
CA GLU A 115 22.30 -27.76 -18.39
C GLU A 115 20.93 -27.36 -17.83
N ASP A 116 20.84 -27.09 -16.52
CA ASP A 116 19.59 -26.75 -15.86
C ASP A 116 19.21 -25.28 -16.11
N ILE A 117 17.90 -25.05 -16.20
CA ILE A 117 17.32 -23.71 -16.29
C ILE A 117 16.30 -23.60 -15.17
N THR A 118 16.56 -22.70 -14.21
CA THR A 118 15.59 -22.32 -13.19
C THR A 118 14.81 -21.07 -13.62
N SER A 119 13.58 -20.91 -13.13
CA SER A 119 12.83 -19.67 -13.27
C SER A 119 13.03 -18.80 -12.02
N ILE A 120 13.39 -17.53 -12.27
CA ILE A 120 13.64 -16.55 -11.21
C ILE A 120 12.67 -15.39 -11.38
N THR A 121 11.90 -15.11 -10.35
CA THR A 121 11.00 -13.95 -10.32
C THR A 121 11.72 -12.74 -9.71
N LYS A 122 11.73 -11.63 -10.46
CA LYS A 122 12.17 -10.33 -9.94
C LYS A 122 10.99 -9.61 -9.28
N HIS A 123 11.09 -9.41 -7.98
CA HIS A 123 10.10 -8.68 -7.18
C HIS A 123 10.52 -7.21 -6.99
N ARG A 124 9.53 -6.31 -7.09
CA ARG A 124 9.62 -4.93 -6.63
C ARG A 124 8.59 -4.74 -5.54
N VAL A 125 9.04 -4.50 -4.31
CA VAL A 125 8.18 -4.49 -3.12
C VAL A 125 8.33 -3.22 -2.32
N ALA A 126 7.23 -2.75 -1.77
CA ALA A 126 7.20 -1.65 -0.81
C ALA A 126 6.71 -2.21 0.53
N TYR A 127 7.54 -2.08 1.57
CA TYR A 127 7.18 -2.52 2.91
C TYR A 127 6.31 -1.45 3.57
N LEU A 128 5.00 -1.71 3.68
CA LEU A 128 4.06 -0.77 4.28
C LEU A 128 4.22 -0.65 5.80
N THR A 129 4.51 -1.77 6.45
CA THR A 129 4.79 -1.85 7.89
C THR A 129 5.72 -3.02 8.16
N ALA A 130 6.76 -2.82 8.96
CA ALA A 130 7.64 -3.88 9.43
C ALA A 130 7.51 -4.00 10.95
N ASN A 131 6.96 -5.12 11.42
CA ASN A 131 6.83 -5.41 12.85
C ASN A 131 7.84 -6.50 13.23
N LYS A 132 8.67 -6.20 14.23
CA LYS A 132 9.62 -7.19 14.75
C LYS A 132 8.88 -8.19 15.64
N VAL A 133 8.98 -9.47 15.29
CA VAL A 133 8.46 -10.59 16.08
C VAL A 133 9.60 -11.52 16.47
N TYR A 134 9.39 -12.28 17.54
CA TYR A 134 10.37 -13.21 18.10
C TYR A 134 9.80 -14.61 18.06
N GLY A 135 10.65 -15.62 17.88
CA GLY A 135 10.24 -17.02 17.85
C GLY A 135 11.10 -17.90 18.74
N THR A 136 10.49 -18.89 19.38
CA THR A 136 11.19 -19.88 20.21
C THR A 136 10.49 -21.23 20.20
N TRP A 137 11.24 -22.31 20.44
CA TRP A 137 10.68 -23.65 20.54
C TRP A 137 10.06 -23.88 21.91
N VAL A 138 8.80 -24.30 21.96
CA VAL A 138 8.21 -24.88 23.17
C VAL A 138 8.62 -26.33 23.22
N THR A 139 9.14 -26.78 24.36
CA THR A 139 9.58 -28.16 24.53
C THR A 139 8.59 -28.97 25.38
N LYS A 140 8.60 -30.28 25.18
CA LYS A 140 7.87 -31.24 26.01
C LYS A 140 8.83 -32.31 26.52
N LEU A 141 8.54 -32.83 27.72
CA LEU A 141 9.28 -33.95 28.28
C LEU A 141 8.61 -35.26 27.81
N GLU A 142 9.29 -36.04 26.99
CA GLU A 142 8.83 -37.36 26.55
C GLU A 142 9.91 -38.40 26.81
N ALA A 143 9.55 -39.49 27.49
CA ALA A 143 10.49 -40.56 27.86
C ALA A 143 11.77 -40.04 28.54
N GLY A 144 11.64 -39.00 29.38
CA GLY A 144 12.74 -38.37 30.08
C GLY A 144 13.69 -37.54 29.20
N GLN A 145 13.35 -37.28 27.93
CA GLN A 145 14.09 -36.40 27.04
C GLN A 145 13.25 -35.17 26.64
N LEU A 146 13.90 -34.01 26.56
CA LEU A 146 13.30 -32.79 26.06
C LEU A 146 13.23 -32.85 24.54
N LYS A 147 12.02 -32.84 24.00
CA LYS A 147 11.77 -32.79 22.56
C LYS A 147 11.11 -31.48 22.18
N LYS A 148 11.43 -31.00 20.98
CA LYS A 148 10.74 -29.87 20.36
C LYS A 148 9.27 -30.26 20.15
N ASN A 149 8.35 -29.46 20.68
CA ASN A 149 6.92 -29.69 20.53
C ASN A 149 6.38 -28.85 19.37
N TYR A 150 6.38 -27.53 19.52
CA TYR A 150 5.96 -26.60 18.47
C TYR A 150 6.78 -25.30 18.54
N PHE A 151 6.80 -24.56 17.44
CA PHE A 151 7.46 -23.26 17.36
C PHE A 151 6.46 -22.15 17.67
N PHE A 152 6.75 -21.35 18.70
CA PHE A 152 5.95 -20.19 19.10
C PHE A 152 6.53 -18.93 18.46
N VAL A 153 5.68 -18.02 18.00
CA VAL A 153 6.05 -16.68 17.51
C VAL A 153 5.20 -15.64 18.22
N GLY A 154 5.82 -14.63 18.80
CA GLY A 154 5.15 -13.57 19.56
C GLY A 154 6.10 -12.44 19.98
N SER A 155 5.80 -11.83 21.11
CA SER A 155 6.66 -10.80 21.71
C SER A 155 7.93 -11.41 22.31
N GLN A 156 8.92 -10.56 22.57
CA GLN A 156 10.16 -10.97 23.22
C GLN A 156 9.89 -11.54 24.63
N GLU A 157 9.05 -10.87 25.43
CA GLU A 157 8.72 -11.30 26.79
C GLU A 157 8.05 -12.68 26.84
N GLU A 158 7.15 -12.98 25.89
CA GLU A 158 6.50 -14.29 25.80
C GLU A 158 7.51 -15.38 25.45
N CYS A 159 8.40 -15.09 24.50
CA CYS A 159 9.49 -16.00 24.14
C CYS A 159 10.42 -16.27 25.33
N GLU A 160 10.77 -15.24 26.11
CA GLU A 160 11.61 -15.38 27.30
C GLU A 160 10.94 -16.22 28.39
N LYS A 161 9.63 -16.04 28.63
CA LYS A 161 8.85 -16.88 29.56
C LYS A 161 8.83 -18.34 29.14
N ILE A 162 8.69 -18.61 27.84
CA ILE A 162 8.76 -19.98 27.30
C ILE A 162 10.14 -20.57 27.50
N VAL A 163 11.20 -19.80 27.20
CA VAL A 163 12.58 -20.26 27.41
C VAL A 163 12.83 -20.58 28.89
N GLU A 164 12.34 -19.77 29.82
CA GLU A 164 12.47 -20.03 31.25
C GLU A 164 11.67 -21.26 31.69
N THR A 165 10.46 -21.44 31.15
CA THR A 165 9.67 -22.66 31.36
C THR A 165 10.44 -23.89 30.87
N ASN A 166 11.02 -23.82 29.67
CA ASN A 166 11.85 -24.90 29.13
C ASN A 166 13.07 -25.19 30.03
N LYS A 167 13.75 -24.16 30.57
CA LYS A 167 14.86 -24.32 31.53
C LYS A 167 14.44 -25.06 32.79
N SER A 168 13.26 -24.76 33.34
CA SER A 168 12.74 -25.43 34.54
C SER A 168 12.52 -26.95 34.34
N LEU A 169 12.22 -27.37 33.10
CA LEU A 169 12.12 -28.79 32.73
C LEU A 169 13.49 -29.50 32.73
N TYR A 170 14.60 -28.77 32.61
CA TYR A 170 15.94 -29.33 32.81
C TYR A 170 16.26 -29.51 34.30
N GLN A 171 15.86 -28.58 35.18
CA GLN A 171 16.15 -28.61 36.62
C GLN A 171 15.37 -29.70 37.38
N SER A 172 14.15 -30.01 36.93
CA SER A 172 13.36 -31.14 37.45
C SER A 172 14.00 -32.50 37.17
N ARG A 173 14.96 -32.57 36.24
CA ARG A 173 15.76 -33.78 35.94
C ARG A 173 16.90 -34.01 36.95
N SER A 174 17.44 -32.95 37.57
CA SER A 174 18.50 -33.05 38.59
C SER A 174 18.00 -33.42 39.99
N GLY A 175 16.71 -33.30 40.27
CA GLY A 175 16.11 -33.65 41.58
C GLY A 175 15.67 -35.11 41.73
N ALA A 176 15.74 -35.93 40.67
CA ALA A 176 15.26 -37.31 40.66
C ALA A 176 16.36 -38.37 40.95
N HIS A 177 17.54 -37.94 41.39
CA HIS A 177 18.69 -38.80 41.71
C HIS A 177 19.21 -38.63 43.16
N GLN A 178 18.36 -38.24 44.11
CA GLN A 178 18.64 -38.39 45.55
C GLN A 178 17.75 -39.46 46.16
#